data_AF-A0AAP5MCG8-F1
#
_entry.id   AF-A0AAP5MCG8-F1
#
_cell.length_a   1.000
_cell.length_b   1.000
_cell.length_c   1.000
_cell.angle_alpha   90.00
_cell.angle_beta   90.00
_cell.angle_gamma   90.00
#
_symmetry.space_group_name_H-M   'P 1'
#
loop_
_entity.id
_entity.type
_entity.pdbx_description
1 polymer ?
#
loop_
_entity_poly.entity_id
_entity_poly.type
_entity_poly.pdbx_seq_one_letter_code
_entity_poly.pdbx_strand_id
1 'polypeptide(L)' 'MNKKWAIKRITVNLTITEAKMLDSYCDQTGRAATDVIRELIRGLPVTQQVS' A
#
# COMPACT_ATOMS: atom_id res chain seq x y z
N MET A 1 -6.35 8.19 27.65
CA MET A 1 -4.91 8.30 27.30
C MET A 1 -4.79 8.33 25.78
N ASN A 2 -4.50 9.49 25.22
CA ASN A 2 -4.50 9.78 23.79
C ASN A 2 -3.36 9.00 23.10
N LYS A 3 -3.58 7.73 22.75
CA LYS A 3 -2.62 6.95 21.96
C LYS A 3 -2.59 7.56 20.55
N LYS A 4 -1.79 8.61 20.34
CA LYS A 4 -1.36 9.06 19.01
C LYS A 4 -0.66 7.85 18.38
N TRP A 5 -1.38 7.06 17.58
CA TRP A 5 -0.80 5.94 16.87
C TRP A 5 0.34 6.49 16.03
N ALA A 6 1.56 6.02 16.29
CA ALA A 6 2.71 6.43 15.52
C ALA A 6 2.43 6.12 14.05
N ILE A 7 2.29 7.15 13.22
CA ILE A 7 2.17 6.98 11.78
C ILE A 7 3.54 6.47 11.32
N LYS A 8 3.61 5.17 11.01
CA LYS A 8 4.79 4.57 10.38
C LYS A 8 4.69 4.78 8.87
N ARG A 9 5.76 5.31 8.28
CA ARG A 9 5.92 5.45 6.83
C ARG A 9 6.66 4.23 6.29
N ILE A 10 6.24 3.75 5.12
CA ILE A 10 6.89 2.67 4.38
C ILE A 10 7.15 3.21 2.98
N THR A 11 8.36 3.02 2.48
CA THR A 11 8.71 3.30 1.09
C THR A 11 8.64 1.98 0.32
N VAL A 12 7.92 1.97 -0.80
CA VAL A 12 7.82 0.80 -1.68
C VAL A 12 8.51 1.16 -2.99
N ASN A 13 9.47 0.35 -3.39
CA ASN A 13 10.12 0.49 -4.69
C ASN A 13 9.30 -0.26 -5.74
N LEU A 14 8.99 0.41 -6.83
CA LEU A 14 8.27 -0.15 -7.97
C LEU A 14 9.14 -0.05 -9.21
N THR A 15 9.08 -1.04 -10.08
CA THR A 15 9.61 -0.91 -11.43
C THR A 15 8.78 0.09 -12.23
N ILE A 16 9.33 0.60 -13.33
CA ILE A 16 8.63 1.56 -14.21
C ILE A 16 7.28 1.00 -14.68
N THR A 17 7.24 -0.29 -15.01
CA THR A 17 6.03 -0.96 -15.49
C THR A 17 4.95 -1.04 -14.41
N GLU A 18 5.33 -1.42 -13.19
CA GLU A 18 4.41 -1.49 -12.05
C GLU A 18 3.89 -0.11 -11.66
N ALA A 19 4.76 0.91 -11.68
CA ALA A 19 4.35 2.29 -11.42
C ALA A 19 3.31 2.78 -12.44
N LYS A 20 3.52 2.53 -13.74
CA LYS A 20 2.55 2.89 -14.80
C LYS A 20 1.22 2.15 -14.65
N MET A 21 1.27 0.88 -14.27
CA MET A 21 0.05 0.10 -14.05
C MET A 21 -0.75 0.66 -12.86
N LEU A 22 -0.06 1.01 -11.77
CA LEU A 22 -0.68 1.64 -10.61
C LEU A 22 -1.31 2.99 -10.98
N ASP A 23 -0.60 3.82 -11.74
CA ASP A 23 -1.06 5.14 -12.17
C ASP A 23 -2.34 5.03 -13.03
N SER A 24 -2.32 4.18 -14.05
CA SER A 24 -3.48 3.93 -14.92
C SER A 24 -4.69 3.42 -14.14
N TYR A 25 -4.48 2.56 -13.13
CA TYR A 25 -5.56 2.08 -12.28
C TYR A 25 -6.12 3.19 -11.37
N CYS A 26 -5.25 4.05 -10.83
CA CYS A 26 -5.66 5.20 -10.03
C CYS A 26 -6.50 6.19 -10.87
N ASP A 27 -6.09 6.46 -12.11
CA ASP A 27 -6.84 7.31 -13.03
C ASP A 27 -8.23 6.76 -13.35
N GLN A 28 -8.34 5.46 -13.59
CA GLN A 28 -9.63 4.80 -13.91
C GLN A 28 -10.58 4.78 -12.72
N THR A 29 -10.06 4.62 -11.50
CA THR A 29 -10.88 4.45 -10.29
C THR A 29 -11.06 5.73 -9.50
N GLY A 30 -10.28 6.79 -9.80
CA GLY A 30 -10.23 8.03 -9.03
C GLY A 30 -9.62 7.87 -7.63
N ARG A 31 -8.97 6.72 -7.34
CA ARG A 31 -8.43 6.41 -6.02
C ARG A 31 -6.99 6.90 -5.89
N ALA A 32 -6.61 7.37 -4.71
CA ALA A 32 -5.23 7.73 -4.43
C ALA A 32 -4.34 6.47 -4.38
N ALA A 33 -3.14 6.55 -4.97
CA ALA A 33 -2.17 5.46 -4.98
C ALA A 33 -1.87 4.92 -3.56
N THR A 34 -1.82 5.79 -2.55
CA THR A 34 -1.59 5.38 -1.15
C THR A 34 -2.72 4.52 -0.58
N ASP A 35 -3.97 4.74 -1.00
CA ASP A 35 -5.12 3.95 -0.56
C ASP A 35 -5.14 2.59 -1.24
N VAL A 36 -4.83 2.57 -2.54
CA VAL A 36 -4.70 1.33 -3.33
C VAL A 36 -3.60 0.45 -2.73
N ILE A 37 -2.39 0.98 -2.53
CA ILE A 37 -1.27 0.24 -1.94
C ILE A 37 -1.64 -0.27 -0.53
N ARG A 38 -2.29 0.55 0.30
CA ARG A 38 -2.67 0.15 1.66
C ARG A 38 -3.69 -0.98 1.65
N GLU A 39 -4.65 -0.95 0.73
CA GLU A 39 -5.63 -2.03 0.57
C GLU A 39 -4.95 -3.32 0.11
N LEU A 40 -4.08 -3.25 -0.90
CA LEU A 40 -3.34 -4.42 -1.39
C LEU A 40 -2.49 -5.05 -0.29
N ILE A 41 -1.76 -4.25 0.50
CA ILE A 41 -0.97 -4.73 1.64
C ILE A 41 -1.86 -5.43 2.67
N ARG A 42 -3.05 -4.90 2.96
CA ARG A 42 -4.00 -5.52 3.91
C ARG A 42 -4.61 -6.81 3.38
N GLY A 43 -4.68 -6.99 2.06
CA GLY A 43 -5.13 -8.21 1.42
C GLY A 43 -4.08 -9.32 1.39
N LEU A 44 -2.81 -9.01 1.69
CA LEU A 44 -1.76 -10.04 1.75
C LEU A 44 -2.00 -10.97 2.94
N PRO A 45 -1.82 -12.30 2.77
CA PRO A 45 -1.91 -13.23 3.87
C PRO A 45 -0.84 -12.89 4.93
N VAL A 46 -1.23 -12.95 6.20
CA VAL A 46 -0.27 -12.80 7.30
C VAL A 46 0.53 -14.09 7.38
N THR A 47 1.71 -14.11 6.76
CA THR A 47 2.66 -15.19 6.98
C THR A 47 3.21 -15.05 8.40
N GLN A 48 2.58 -15.72 9.37
CA GLN A 48 3.19 -15.89 10.68
C GLN A 48 4.46 -16.73 10.48
N GLN A 49 5.61 -16.07 10.50
CA GLN A 49 6.89 -16.74 10.70
C GLN A 49 6.89 -17.25 12.15
N VAL A 50 6.30 -18.43 12.37
CA VAL A 50 6.51 -19.19 13.60
C VAL A 50 7.98 -19.58 13.62
N SER A 51 8.72 -18.95 14.53
CA SER A 51 10.10 -19.29 14.87
C SER A 51 10.11 -20.45 15.85
#